data_AF-A0A381UMG6-F1
#
_entry.id   AF-A0A381UMG6-F1
#
_cell.length_a   1.000
_cell.length_b   1.000
_cell.length_c   1.000
_cell.angle_alpha   90.00
_cell.angle_beta   90.00
_cell.angle_gamma   90.00
#
_symmetry.space_group_name_H-M   'P 1'
#
loop_
_entity.id
_entity.type
_entity.pdbx_description
1 polymer ?
#
loop_
_entity_poly.entity_id
_entity_poly.type
_entity_poly.pdbx_seq_one_letter_code
_entity_poly.pdbx_strand_id
1 'polypeptide(L)'
;MLQKPSKKNIFPSDMMSLERMGCRYPSRLSFSRSMLRRMVKENWHIDRVRFELDKDGYGCAIYEVKITKQLYSLICFSQYIDEGERSDRVIAEKWDTSYALLIGKISTKDFERLKTNIPLQEAGRNSSKELVISRANKSIRLFEKVVCSLSKGLQPEIRDINDVGYLLRTTAVYGSGKFGLSDFMRTENVTHFNQPFRAEMLAVYLVREFSVHLVEHIAFHRNPKKAVKLKKNIKQHLGIGNSTGLGMAPFVIKHPKLIHKWINQFENALKKIKQITSIENNRFEKYLILLLKAQTYLNEVLTYDKLQKEKNKKSYKDIKKIIKFCKTIKNKSPASFNWNDIITFAKINVCFDVQEIVKVQILELYPNITDPLAEDMSISDDLFIDSDSKVDELNQMIKKNYNWAININFNKKDNTYLFWYVSEEKLEPRLGERYNEPGASLEQPLGIGKMVNDLYKFINNLDKQILSLTIAEFLLLYPEYRGIVRRIQTLANFKYGEIRDNILAKTVRPINMLRFKLSFFGASRYDPKSDRWVRVSFFPGAPFYNDLNQNSVEEWGFATMNSYH
;
A
#
# COMPACT_ATOMS: atom_id res chain seq x y z
N MET A 1 -6.03 -42.01 8.57
CA MET A 1 -5.41 -40.93 9.36
C MET A 1 -4.64 -40.00 8.42
N LEU A 2 -5.02 -38.72 8.29
CA LEU A 2 -4.16 -37.75 7.62
C LEU A 2 -3.09 -37.38 8.65
N GLN A 3 -1.83 -37.79 8.42
CA GLN A 3 -0.70 -37.42 9.26
C GLN A 3 -0.68 -35.89 9.44
N LYS A 4 -0.53 -35.44 10.70
CA LYS A 4 -0.27 -34.03 10.98
C LYS A 4 0.95 -33.60 10.16
N PRO A 5 0.85 -32.58 9.29
CA PRO A 5 1.97 -32.16 8.48
C PRO A 5 3.13 -31.73 9.40
N SER A 6 4.34 -32.20 9.09
CA SER A 6 5.53 -31.92 9.89
C SER A 6 5.78 -30.40 9.97
N LYS A 7 6.15 -29.93 11.17
CA LYS A 7 6.43 -28.52 11.48
C LYS A 7 7.67 -28.04 10.70
N LYS A 8 7.52 -27.60 9.46
CA LYS A 8 8.54 -26.74 8.81
C LYS A 8 8.34 -25.31 9.31
N ASN A 9 9.16 -24.89 10.28
CA ASN A 9 9.29 -23.48 10.66
C ASN A 9 9.53 -22.62 9.41
N ILE A 10 8.82 -21.50 9.30
CA ILE A 10 9.13 -20.47 8.31
C ILE A 10 10.33 -19.72 8.89
N PHE A 11 11.47 -19.79 8.23
CA PHE A 11 12.55 -18.88 8.56
C PHE A 11 12.16 -17.48 8.05
N PRO A 12 12.51 -16.39 8.77
CA PRO A 12 12.28 -15.03 8.30
C PRO A 12 12.80 -14.76 6.86
N SER A 13 13.71 -15.61 6.35
CA SER A 13 14.22 -15.60 4.97
C SER A 13 13.13 -15.64 3.93
N ASP A 14 12.08 -16.43 4.14
CA ASP A 14 11.11 -16.73 3.08
C ASP A 14 10.08 -15.62 2.89
N MET A 15 9.94 -14.73 3.88
CA MET A 15 8.93 -13.67 3.88
C MET A 15 9.37 -12.39 3.16
N MET A 16 10.67 -12.14 3.15
CA MET A 16 11.28 -10.93 2.59
C MET A 16 11.84 -11.11 1.18
N SER A 17 11.52 -12.23 0.51
CA SER A 17 11.75 -12.33 -0.93
C SER A 17 10.74 -11.48 -1.69
N LEU A 18 11.17 -10.89 -2.80
CA LEU A 18 10.35 -10.08 -3.69
C LEU A 18 9.11 -10.86 -4.14
N GLU A 19 9.26 -12.14 -4.49
CA GLU A 19 8.11 -12.95 -4.90
C GLU A 19 7.05 -13.00 -3.79
N ARG A 20 7.45 -13.25 -2.54
CA ARG A 20 6.53 -13.33 -1.41
C ARG A 20 5.91 -11.98 -1.06
N MET A 21 6.73 -10.93 -1.04
CA MET A 21 6.29 -9.54 -0.83
C MET A 21 5.24 -9.12 -1.86
N GLY A 22 5.46 -9.46 -3.13
CA GLY A 22 4.55 -9.20 -4.25
C GLY A 22 3.25 -10.01 -4.25
N CYS A 23 3.05 -10.90 -3.28
CA CYS A 23 1.82 -11.70 -3.14
C CYS A 23 0.91 -11.23 -1.99
N ARG A 24 1.27 -10.15 -1.28
CA ARG A 24 0.45 -9.64 -0.17
C ARG A 24 -0.88 -9.05 -0.65
N TYR A 25 -1.85 -9.06 0.27
CA TYR A 25 -3.19 -8.51 0.13
C TYR A 25 -3.47 -7.59 1.33
N PRO A 26 -4.35 -6.58 1.17
CA PRO A 26 -4.86 -5.79 2.29
C PRO A 26 -5.44 -6.66 3.40
N SER A 27 -5.30 -6.20 4.64
CA SER A 27 -5.83 -6.85 5.83
C SER A 27 -6.39 -5.82 6.79
N ARG A 28 -6.92 -6.27 7.93
CA ARG A 28 -7.26 -5.37 9.05
C ARG A 28 -6.13 -4.39 9.41
N LEU A 29 -4.86 -4.78 9.28
CA LEU A 29 -3.70 -3.93 9.60
C LEU A 29 -3.43 -2.81 8.57
N SER A 30 -4.08 -2.85 7.40
CA SER A 30 -3.86 -1.84 6.37
C SER A 30 -4.35 -0.46 6.82
N PHE A 31 -3.63 0.60 6.47
CA PHE A 31 -3.91 1.97 6.91
C PHE A 31 -5.30 2.45 6.54
N SER A 32 -5.79 2.11 5.34
CA SER A 32 -7.17 2.42 4.94
C SER A 32 -8.21 1.74 5.84
N ARG A 33 -7.93 0.52 6.30
CA ARG A 33 -8.85 -0.29 7.12
C ARG A 33 -8.85 0.22 8.56
N SER A 34 -7.68 0.45 9.16
CA SER A 34 -7.58 0.99 10.52
C SER A 34 -8.11 2.42 10.62
N MET A 35 -7.87 3.26 9.60
CA MET A 35 -8.39 4.63 9.57
C MET A 35 -9.93 4.66 9.60
N LEU A 36 -10.63 3.86 8.79
CA LEU A 36 -12.10 3.81 8.83
C LEU A 36 -12.64 3.28 10.17
N ARG A 37 -11.99 2.27 10.77
CA ARG A 37 -12.38 1.80 12.12
C ARG A 37 -12.20 2.90 13.16
N ARG A 38 -11.15 3.69 13.05
CA ARG A 38 -10.89 4.82 13.95
C ARG A 38 -11.93 5.93 13.77
N MET A 39 -12.31 6.26 12.54
CA MET A 39 -13.42 7.17 12.24
C MET A 39 -14.70 6.79 12.96
N VAL A 40 -15.05 5.50 12.92
CA VAL A 40 -16.24 4.95 13.60
C VAL A 40 -16.08 4.98 15.12
N LYS A 41 -14.94 4.48 15.63
CA LYS A 41 -14.67 4.40 17.08
C LYS A 41 -14.71 5.76 17.76
N GLU A 42 -14.23 6.79 17.08
CA GLU A 42 -14.11 8.15 17.61
C GLU A 42 -15.19 9.10 17.10
N ASN A 43 -16.21 8.58 16.39
CA ASN A 43 -17.34 9.34 15.86
C ASN A 43 -16.92 10.58 15.06
N TRP A 44 -16.02 10.42 14.09
CA TRP A 44 -15.58 11.54 13.25
C TRP A 44 -16.76 12.09 12.45
N HIS A 45 -16.85 13.42 12.38
CA HIS A 45 -17.92 14.08 11.64
C HIS A 45 -17.40 14.70 10.34
N ILE A 46 -18.05 14.44 9.21
CA ILE A 46 -17.68 15.00 7.90
C ILE A 46 -18.82 15.88 7.39
N ASP A 47 -18.52 17.17 7.24
CA ASP A 47 -19.42 18.17 6.70
C ASP A 47 -18.95 18.65 5.33
N ARG A 48 -19.85 18.70 4.35
CA ARG A 48 -19.58 19.37 3.08
C ARG A 48 -19.99 20.84 3.18
N VAL A 49 -19.05 21.68 3.63
CA VAL A 49 -19.32 23.09 3.97
C VAL A 49 -19.34 24.03 2.76
N ARG A 50 -18.72 23.64 1.63
CA ARG A 50 -18.76 24.39 0.38
C ARG A 50 -18.88 23.44 -0.80
N PHE A 51 -19.76 23.75 -1.76
CA PHE A 51 -19.92 22.97 -2.99
C PHE A 51 -20.36 23.89 -4.14
N GLU A 52 -19.40 24.67 -4.63
CA GLU A 52 -19.58 25.68 -5.67
C GLU A 52 -18.98 25.15 -6.97
N LEU A 53 -19.72 24.25 -7.61
CA LEU A 53 -19.41 23.74 -8.94
C LEU A 53 -20.45 24.29 -9.93
N ASP A 54 -20.01 24.67 -11.12
CA ASP A 54 -20.88 25.02 -12.24
C ASP A 54 -21.63 23.79 -12.77
N LYS A 55 -22.48 23.99 -13.79
CA LYS A 55 -23.27 22.92 -14.42
C LYS A 55 -22.44 21.78 -15.01
N ASP A 56 -21.19 22.06 -15.39
CA ASP A 56 -20.26 21.12 -16.01
C ASP A 56 -19.32 20.46 -14.98
N GLY A 57 -19.45 20.86 -13.71
CA GLY A 57 -18.74 20.31 -12.57
C GLY A 57 -17.38 20.97 -12.30
N TYR A 58 -17.14 22.19 -12.79
CA TYR A 58 -15.93 22.95 -12.54
C TYR A 58 -16.12 23.95 -11.41
N GLY A 59 -15.08 24.16 -10.59
CA GLY A 59 -15.14 25.02 -9.41
C GLY A 59 -14.47 24.40 -8.20
N CYS A 60 -15.07 24.60 -7.02
CA CYS A 60 -14.48 24.18 -5.74
C CYS A 60 -15.49 23.50 -4.80
N ALA A 61 -15.03 22.51 -4.05
CA ALA A 61 -15.72 21.94 -2.90
C ALA A 61 -14.81 21.90 -1.66
N ILE A 62 -15.40 21.99 -0.47
CA ILE A 62 -14.68 21.88 0.81
C ILE A 62 -15.41 20.89 1.71
N TYR A 63 -14.66 19.93 2.24
CA TYR A 63 -15.10 18.98 3.26
C TYR A 63 -14.35 19.24 4.57
N GLU A 64 -15.09 19.48 5.65
CA GLU A 64 -14.56 19.63 6.99
C GLU A 64 -14.70 18.32 7.76
N VAL A 65 -13.61 17.83 8.36
CA VAL A 65 -13.58 16.65 9.22
C VAL A 65 -13.32 17.08 10.66
N LYS A 66 -14.32 16.91 11.51
CA LYS A 66 -14.24 17.19 12.95
C LYS A 66 -13.83 15.90 13.68
N ILE A 67 -12.70 15.99 14.38
CA ILE A 67 -12.13 14.90 15.17
C ILE A 67 -11.91 15.41 16.59
N THR A 68 -12.81 15.06 17.50
CA THR A 68 -12.73 15.50 18.90
C THR A 68 -12.61 17.03 19.02
N LYS A 69 -11.42 17.57 19.34
CA LYS A 69 -11.14 19.02 19.45
C LYS A 69 -10.37 19.60 18.26
N GLN A 70 -10.14 18.82 17.22
CA GLN A 70 -9.39 19.23 16.02
C GLN A 70 -10.30 19.21 14.80
N LEU A 71 -9.98 20.09 13.86
CA LEU A 71 -10.67 20.22 12.59
C LEU A 71 -9.65 20.07 11.47
N TYR A 72 -10.05 19.40 10.40
CA TYR A 72 -9.28 19.29 9.17
C TYR A 72 -10.17 19.68 7.99
N SER A 73 -9.60 20.27 6.96
CA SER A 73 -10.33 20.62 5.74
C SER A 73 -9.68 19.97 4.53
N LEU A 74 -10.46 19.27 3.72
CA LEU A 74 -10.08 18.91 2.36
C LEU A 74 -10.70 19.92 1.41
N ILE A 75 -9.86 20.66 0.68
CA ILE A 75 -10.30 21.45 -0.47
C ILE A 75 -10.12 20.64 -1.76
N CYS A 76 -11.13 20.69 -2.63
CA CYS A 76 -11.16 20.04 -3.93
C CYS A 76 -11.37 21.10 -5.01
N PHE A 77 -10.45 21.19 -5.96
CA PHE A 77 -10.63 21.98 -7.19
C PHE A 77 -10.94 21.05 -8.35
N SER A 78 -11.88 21.44 -9.19
CA SER A 78 -12.24 20.78 -10.45
C SER A 78 -12.16 21.80 -11.57
N GLN A 79 -11.48 21.47 -12.66
CA GLN A 79 -11.23 22.39 -13.77
C GLN A 79 -11.47 21.74 -15.12
N TYR A 80 -11.72 22.58 -16.12
CA TYR A 80 -11.77 22.15 -17.50
C TYR A 80 -10.35 21.87 -18.01
N ILE A 81 -10.23 20.80 -18.79
CA ILE A 81 -9.02 20.47 -19.55
C ILE A 81 -9.47 19.96 -20.91
N ASP A 82 -8.89 20.56 -21.96
CA ASP A 82 -9.03 20.13 -23.34
C ASP A 82 -8.58 18.67 -23.51
N GLU A 83 -9.28 17.91 -24.35
CA GLU A 83 -8.99 16.48 -24.50
C GLU A 83 -7.55 16.18 -24.94
N GLY A 84 -6.97 17.04 -25.78
CA GLY A 84 -5.58 16.92 -26.23
C GLY A 84 -4.53 17.16 -25.15
N GLU A 85 -4.88 17.85 -24.06
CA GLU A 85 -3.97 18.12 -22.94
C GLU A 85 -4.05 17.04 -21.85
N ARG A 86 -5.02 16.11 -21.93
CA ARG A 86 -5.21 15.09 -20.91
C ARG A 86 -4.15 14.01 -21.03
N SER A 87 -3.39 13.82 -19.95
CA SER A 87 -2.42 12.74 -19.84
C SER A 87 -2.68 11.88 -18.61
N ASP A 88 -2.68 10.57 -18.83
CA ASP A 88 -2.84 9.55 -17.79
C ASP A 88 -1.60 9.38 -16.90
N ARG A 89 -0.49 10.05 -17.26
CA ARG A 89 0.82 9.93 -16.63
C ARG A 89 1.00 10.92 -15.47
N VAL A 90 1.89 10.57 -14.53
CA VAL A 90 2.27 11.46 -13.41
C VAL A 90 2.94 12.75 -13.91
N ILE A 91 3.54 12.72 -15.10
CA ILE A 91 4.25 13.85 -15.73
C ILE A 91 3.35 14.85 -16.46
N ALA A 92 2.02 14.70 -16.40
CA ALA A 92 1.11 15.71 -16.95
C ALA A 92 1.34 17.08 -16.29
N GLU A 93 0.87 18.16 -16.93
CA GLU A 93 0.91 19.51 -16.34
C GLU A 93 -0.44 19.93 -15.77
N LYS A 94 -1.53 19.29 -16.23
CA LYS A 94 -2.90 19.57 -15.83
C LYS A 94 -3.62 18.27 -15.46
N TRP A 95 -4.50 18.37 -14.46
CA TRP A 95 -5.38 17.28 -14.02
C TRP A 95 -6.80 17.78 -13.81
N ASP A 96 -7.80 16.94 -14.09
CA ASP A 96 -9.21 17.33 -14.00
C ASP A 96 -9.54 17.88 -12.61
N THR A 97 -8.86 17.34 -11.59
CA THR A 97 -9.09 17.68 -10.19
C THR A 97 -7.79 17.70 -9.38
N SER A 98 -7.72 18.60 -8.39
CA SER A 98 -6.61 18.72 -7.44
C SER A 98 -7.11 18.97 -6.02
N TYR A 99 -6.31 18.55 -5.03
CA TYR A 99 -6.76 18.45 -3.64
C TYR A 99 -5.68 18.86 -2.65
N ALA A 100 -6.09 19.44 -1.53
CA ALA A 100 -5.23 19.61 -0.35
C ALA A 100 -6.00 19.31 0.95
N LEU A 101 -5.44 18.45 1.81
CA LEU A 101 -5.90 18.21 3.17
C LEU A 101 -5.05 19.06 4.12
N LEU A 102 -5.68 19.89 4.93
CA LEU A 102 -4.98 20.81 5.84
C LEU A 102 -5.56 20.80 7.25
N ILE A 103 -4.78 21.30 8.20
CA ILE A 103 -5.16 21.51 9.59
C ILE A 103 -6.03 22.79 9.69
N GLY A 104 -7.22 22.66 10.29
CA GLY A 104 -8.11 23.75 10.61
C GLY A 104 -9.11 24.13 9.50
N LYS A 105 -9.84 25.23 9.73
CA LYS A 105 -10.72 25.86 8.73
C LYS A 105 -9.90 26.58 7.67
N ILE A 106 -10.40 26.62 6.45
CA ILE A 106 -9.80 27.39 5.37
C ILE A 106 -10.25 28.85 5.49
N SER A 107 -9.30 29.75 5.75
CA SER A 107 -9.54 31.19 5.70
C SER A 107 -9.69 31.69 4.26
N THR A 108 -10.29 32.86 4.03
CA THR A 108 -10.37 33.46 2.69
C THR A 108 -8.98 33.63 2.05
N LYS A 109 -7.98 34.04 2.85
CA LYS A 109 -6.59 34.19 2.40
C LYS A 109 -5.97 32.84 2.01
N ASP A 110 -6.19 31.81 2.82
CA ASP A 110 -5.71 30.46 2.50
C ASP A 110 -6.42 29.90 1.26
N PHE A 111 -7.72 30.16 1.10
CA PHE A 111 -8.49 29.75 -0.06
C PHE A 111 -7.89 30.29 -1.36
N GLU A 112 -7.66 31.61 -1.46
CA GLU A 112 -7.09 32.21 -2.66
C GLU A 112 -5.68 31.68 -2.95
N ARG A 113 -4.84 31.52 -1.92
CA ARG A 113 -3.51 30.91 -2.07
C ARG A 113 -3.59 29.47 -2.58
N LEU A 114 -4.47 28.65 -2.00
CA LEU A 114 -4.63 27.24 -2.37
C LEU A 114 -5.16 27.12 -3.80
N LYS A 115 -6.08 28.00 -4.20
CA LYS A 115 -6.65 28.04 -5.55
C LYS A 115 -5.58 28.26 -6.62
N THR A 116 -4.58 29.10 -6.36
CA THR A 116 -3.48 29.34 -7.32
C THR A 116 -2.37 28.29 -7.25
N ASN A 117 -2.15 27.65 -6.10
CA ASN A 117 -0.99 26.78 -5.88
C ASN A 117 -1.28 25.28 -6.02
N ILE A 118 -2.44 24.82 -5.57
CA ILE A 118 -2.75 23.38 -5.56
C ILE A 118 -2.84 22.79 -6.97
N PRO A 119 -3.44 23.45 -7.97
CA PRO A 119 -3.42 22.95 -9.35
C PRO A 119 -2.01 22.82 -9.95
N LEU A 120 -1.05 23.65 -9.51
CA LEU A 120 0.35 23.64 -9.99
C LEU A 120 1.17 22.46 -9.44
N GLN A 121 0.69 21.79 -8.40
CA GLN A 121 1.31 20.60 -7.79
C GLN A 121 2.78 20.84 -7.42
N GLU A 122 3.74 20.23 -8.14
CA GLU A 122 5.16 20.34 -7.85
C GLU A 122 5.69 21.77 -8.01
N ALA A 123 5.09 22.56 -8.91
CA ALA A 123 5.46 23.96 -9.13
C ALA A 123 4.77 24.91 -8.12
N GLY A 124 3.76 24.43 -7.40
CA GLY A 124 3.05 25.19 -6.38
C GLY A 124 3.86 25.42 -5.11
N ARG A 125 3.37 26.30 -4.24
CA ARG A 125 3.93 26.54 -2.90
C ARG A 125 2.90 26.22 -1.82
N ASN A 126 3.33 25.40 -0.86
CA ASN A 126 2.53 24.97 0.27
C ASN A 126 3.13 25.48 1.59
N SER A 127 2.44 25.21 2.67
CA SER A 127 2.83 25.53 4.04
C SER A 127 2.78 24.29 4.91
N SER A 128 3.31 24.41 6.13
CA SER A 128 3.22 23.36 7.15
C SER A 128 1.77 23.07 7.61
N LYS A 129 0.76 23.85 7.20
CA LYS A 129 -0.65 23.53 7.50
C LYS A 129 -1.20 22.44 6.58
N GLU A 130 -0.71 22.35 5.35
CA GLU A 130 -1.13 21.34 4.39
C GLU A 130 -0.43 20.01 4.71
N LEU A 131 -1.22 18.98 5.00
CA LEU A 131 -0.75 17.64 5.35
C LEU A 131 -0.54 16.79 4.10
N VAL A 132 -1.47 16.91 3.15
CA VAL A 132 -1.52 16.07 1.95
C VAL A 132 -1.92 16.92 0.76
N ILE A 133 -1.27 16.74 -0.39
CA ILE A 133 -1.79 17.18 -1.67
C ILE A 133 -1.97 16.00 -2.61
N SER A 134 -2.95 16.08 -3.48
CA SER A 134 -3.23 15.04 -4.47
C SER A 134 -3.80 15.65 -5.75
N ARG A 135 -3.84 14.83 -6.80
CA ARG A 135 -4.44 15.16 -8.09
C ARG A 135 -5.04 13.92 -8.70
N ALA A 136 -6.11 14.09 -9.48
CA ALA A 136 -6.79 12.99 -10.14
C ALA A 136 -7.40 13.39 -11.48
N ASN A 137 -7.52 12.39 -12.36
CA ASN A 137 -8.21 12.51 -13.64
C ASN A 137 -9.53 11.73 -13.62
N LYS A 138 -10.49 12.19 -14.41
CA LYS A 138 -11.76 11.50 -14.66
C LYS A 138 -11.50 10.21 -15.41
N SER A 139 -12.24 9.17 -15.03
CA SER A 139 -12.19 7.89 -15.73
C SER A 139 -12.87 8.01 -17.09
N ILE A 140 -12.08 8.02 -18.16
CA ILE A 140 -12.59 8.07 -19.55
C ILE A 140 -13.56 6.91 -19.83
N ARG A 141 -13.37 5.77 -19.17
CA ARG A 141 -14.16 4.54 -19.41
C ARG A 141 -15.50 4.52 -18.67
N LEU A 142 -15.65 5.26 -17.57
CA LEU A 142 -16.80 5.11 -16.67
C LEU A 142 -17.50 6.42 -16.32
N PHE A 143 -16.77 7.53 -16.20
CA PHE A 143 -17.30 8.78 -15.66
C PHE A 143 -18.52 9.27 -16.46
N GLU A 144 -18.37 9.44 -17.78
CA GLU A 144 -19.44 9.93 -18.65
C GLU A 144 -20.62 8.95 -18.74
N LYS A 145 -20.34 7.64 -18.77
CA LYS A 145 -21.39 6.61 -18.75
C LYS A 145 -22.29 6.75 -17.51
N VAL A 146 -21.69 6.93 -16.33
CA VAL A 146 -22.44 7.08 -15.08
C VAL A 146 -23.26 8.37 -15.10
N VAL A 147 -22.66 9.50 -15.49
CA VAL A 147 -23.39 10.78 -15.59
C VAL A 147 -24.59 10.65 -16.55
N CYS A 148 -24.40 10.04 -17.72
CA CYS A 148 -25.45 9.82 -18.70
C CYS A 148 -26.59 8.94 -18.14
N SER A 149 -26.28 7.80 -17.52
CA SER A 149 -27.29 6.94 -16.89
C SER A 149 -28.10 7.69 -15.83
N LEU A 150 -27.42 8.36 -14.89
CA LEU A 150 -28.07 9.08 -13.80
C LEU A 150 -28.96 10.21 -14.32
N SER A 151 -28.51 10.99 -15.30
CA SER A 151 -29.29 12.10 -15.89
C SER A 151 -30.57 11.64 -16.59
N LYS A 152 -30.63 10.37 -17.02
CA LYS A 152 -31.81 9.76 -17.64
C LYS A 152 -32.76 9.11 -16.63
N GLY A 153 -32.45 9.16 -15.33
CA GLY A 153 -33.19 8.48 -14.28
C GLY A 153 -32.85 6.98 -14.16
N LEU A 154 -31.75 6.54 -14.77
CA LEU A 154 -31.32 5.14 -14.80
C LEU A 154 -30.10 4.92 -13.90
N GLN A 155 -29.80 3.65 -13.61
CA GLN A 155 -28.56 3.26 -12.91
C GLN A 155 -27.57 2.67 -13.92
N PRO A 156 -26.25 2.86 -13.72
CA PRO A 156 -25.25 2.16 -14.52
C PRO A 156 -25.23 0.67 -14.18
N GLU A 157 -24.84 -0.16 -15.15
CA GLU A 157 -24.70 -1.61 -14.94
C GLU A 157 -23.55 -1.92 -13.97
N ILE A 158 -23.79 -2.83 -13.02
CA ILE A 158 -22.77 -3.20 -12.01
C ILE A 158 -21.50 -3.78 -12.64
N ARG A 159 -21.62 -4.40 -13.82
CA ARG A 159 -20.48 -4.93 -14.58
C ARG A 159 -19.56 -3.82 -15.07
N ASP A 160 -20.10 -2.73 -15.62
CA ASP A 160 -19.29 -1.57 -16.02
C ASP A 160 -18.55 -0.96 -14.81
N ILE A 161 -19.23 -0.88 -13.68
CA ILE A 161 -18.66 -0.41 -12.41
C ILE A 161 -17.55 -1.35 -11.94
N ASN A 162 -17.79 -2.66 -12.02
CA ASN A 162 -16.80 -3.66 -11.65
C ASN A 162 -15.60 -3.69 -12.60
N ASP A 163 -15.76 -3.42 -13.88
CA ASP A 163 -14.65 -3.49 -14.85
C ASP A 163 -13.63 -2.36 -14.66
N VAL A 164 -14.09 -1.21 -14.19
CA VAL A 164 -13.24 -0.02 -13.99
C VAL A 164 -12.94 0.20 -12.50
N GLY A 165 -13.96 0.21 -11.65
CA GLY A 165 -13.83 0.27 -10.19
C GLY A 165 -13.67 1.67 -9.59
N TYR A 166 -13.64 2.73 -10.39
CA TYR A 166 -13.49 4.11 -9.90
C TYR A 166 -13.99 5.15 -10.91
N LEU A 167 -14.46 6.29 -10.40
CA LEU A 167 -14.85 7.46 -11.21
C LEU A 167 -13.69 8.43 -11.43
N LEU A 168 -12.85 8.59 -10.42
CA LEU A 168 -11.62 9.38 -10.48
C LEU A 168 -10.40 8.47 -10.21
N ARG A 169 -9.28 8.80 -10.83
CA ARG A 169 -8.00 8.10 -10.64
C ARG A 169 -6.94 9.08 -10.20
N THR A 170 -6.47 8.93 -8.98
CA THR A 170 -5.32 9.68 -8.45
C THR A 170 -4.05 9.28 -9.19
N THR A 171 -3.22 10.26 -9.54
CA THR A 171 -1.87 10.00 -10.10
C THR A 171 -0.78 10.22 -9.07
N ALA A 172 -1.06 11.01 -8.03
CA ALA A 172 -0.15 11.23 -6.92
C ALA A 172 -0.92 11.53 -5.63
N VAL A 173 -0.34 11.13 -4.50
CA VAL A 173 -0.74 11.52 -3.15
C VAL A 173 0.56 11.80 -2.41
N TYR A 174 0.82 13.07 -2.11
CA TYR A 174 2.06 13.53 -1.50
C TYR A 174 1.79 14.04 -0.09
N GLY A 175 2.73 13.77 0.81
CA GLY A 175 2.72 14.19 2.21
C GLY A 175 4.15 14.16 2.76
N SER A 176 4.28 14.18 4.09
CA SER A 176 5.58 14.00 4.79
C SER A 176 6.67 14.99 4.32
N GLY A 177 6.36 16.29 4.28
CA GLY A 177 7.34 17.35 4.03
C GLY A 177 7.60 17.67 2.55
N LYS A 178 7.15 16.79 1.63
CA LYS A 178 7.35 16.99 0.19
C LYS A 178 6.67 18.29 -0.26
N PHE A 179 7.35 19.13 -1.05
CA PHE A 179 6.83 20.42 -1.56
C PHE A 179 6.42 21.44 -0.49
N GLY A 180 7.06 21.40 0.69
CA GLY A 180 6.79 22.34 1.78
C GLY A 180 5.55 22.01 2.62
N LEU A 181 5.00 20.79 2.44
CA LEU A 181 3.94 20.25 3.30
C LEU A 181 4.44 20.02 4.73
N SER A 182 3.53 19.71 5.64
CA SER A 182 3.88 19.23 6.99
C SER A 182 4.73 17.96 6.89
N ASP A 183 5.90 17.94 7.53
CA ASP A 183 6.68 16.72 7.71
C ASP A 183 5.98 15.75 8.68
N PHE A 184 6.41 14.50 8.69
CA PHE A 184 5.75 13.47 9.50
C PHE A 184 5.95 13.69 11.00
N MET A 185 7.13 14.14 11.45
CA MET A 185 7.41 14.40 12.87
C MET A 185 6.49 15.49 13.41
N ARG A 186 6.31 16.57 12.65
CA ARG A 186 5.34 17.60 13.00
C ARG A 186 3.92 17.03 12.99
N THR A 187 3.54 16.32 11.94
CA THR A 187 2.19 15.75 11.79
C THR A 187 1.83 14.85 12.96
N GLU A 188 2.73 13.96 13.37
CA GLU A 188 2.55 13.06 14.52
C GLU A 188 2.32 13.82 15.83
N ASN A 189 3.04 14.93 16.04
CA ASN A 189 3.00 15.70 17.28
C ASN A 189 1.82 16.68 17.37
N VAL A 190 1.42 17.30 16.24
CA VAL A 190 0.43 18.41 16.25
C VAL A 190 -0.96 18.01 15.78
N THR A 191 -1.12 16.80 15.22
CA THR A 191 -2.39 16.33 14.65
C THR A 191 -2.85 15.03 15.29
N HIS A 192 -4.04 14.60 14.91
CA HIS A 192 -4.61 13.31 15.28
C HIS A 192 -4.01 12.14 14.47
N PHE A 193 -3.21 12.45 13.43
CA PHE A 193 -2.59 11.47 12.55
C PHE A 193 -1.21 11.05 13.08
N ASN A 194 -1.23 10.33 14.20
CA ASN A 194 -0.03 9.81 14.87
C ASN A 194 0.51 8.49 14.30
N GLN A 195 0.17 8.16 13.05
CA GLN A 195 0.58 6.92 12.38
C GLN A 195 0.88 7.21 10.91
N PRO A 196 1.82 6.46 10.29
CA PRO A 196 2.15 6.62 8.88
C PRO A 196 0.90 6.52 7.98
N PHE A 197 0.84 7.37 6.97
CA PHE A 197 -0.14 7.32 5.87
C PHE A 197 -1.62 7.53 6.26
N ARG A 198 -1.95 7.81 7.52
CA ARG A 198 -3.36 7.96 7.94
C ARG A 198 -4.01 9.22 7.35
N ALA A 199 -3.29 10.33 7.33
CA ALA A 199 -3.76 11.57 6.71
C ALA A 199 -3.99 11.38 5.20
N GLU A 200 -3.07 10.70 4.52
CA GLU A 200 -3.16 10.36 3.11
C GLU A 200 -4.37 9.47 2.83
N MET A 201 -4.63 8.46 3.66
CA MET A 201 -5.81 7.60 3.51
C MET A 201 -7.11 8.38 3.73
N LEU A 202 -7.16 9.33 4.68
CA LEU A 202 -8.32 10.21 4.86
C LEU A 202 -8.56 11.08 3.61
N ALA A 203 -7.51 11.71 3.09
CA ALA A 203 -7.60 12.51 1.88
C ALA A 203 -8.14 11.67 0.71
N VAL A 204 -7.60 10.48 0.50
CA VAL A 204 -8.04 9.55 -0.56
C VAL A 204 -9.50 9.10 -0.36
N TYR A 205 -9.95 8.89 0.88
CA TYR A 205 -11.34 8.56 1.20
C TYR A 205 -12.30 9.73 0.89
N LEU A 206 -11.94 10.96 1.25
CA LEU A 206 -12.73 12.15 0.93
C LEU A 206 -12.75 12.46 -0.57
N VAL A 207 -11.66 12.20 -1.29
CA VAL A 207 -11.64 12.30 -2.77
C VAL A 207 -12.60 11.28 -3.40
N ARG A 208 -12.75 10.09 -2.81
CA ARG A 208 -13.77 9.12 -3.23
C ARG A 208 -15.19 9.65 -3.00
N GLU A 209 -15.48 10.26 -1.85
CA GLU A 209 -16.76 10.94 -1.60
C GLU A 209 -17.03 12.01 -2.67
N PHE A 210 -16.06 12.88 -2.91
CA PHE A 210 -16.15 13.93 -3.92
C PHE A 210 -16.40 13.38 -5.33
N SER A 211 -15.77 12.27 -5.71
CA SER A 211 -15.96 11.67 -7.04
C SER A 211 -17.42 11.30 -7.34
N VAL A 212 -18.16 10.83 -6.34
CA VAL A 212 -19.59 10.50 -6.49
C VAL A 212 -20.43 11.77 -6.50
N HIS A 213 -20.17 12.72 -5.60
CA HIS A 213 -20.88 14.00 -5.59
C HIS A 213 -20.72 14.76 -6.90
N LEU A 214 -19.55 14.69 -7.52
CA LEU A 214 -19.27 15.32 -8.80
C LEU A 214 -20.13 14.74 -9.93
N VAL A 215 -20.22 13.42 -10.08
CA VAL A 215 -21.04 12.81 -11.14
C VAL A 215 -22.54 13.03 -10.92
N GLU A 216 -23.00 12.98 -9.67
CA GLU A 216 -24.40 13.25 -9.33
C GLU A 216 -24.77 14.72 -9.59
N HIS A 217 -23.87 15.65 -9.29
CA HIS A 217 -24.06 17.08 -9.57
C HIS A 217 -24.19 17.37 -11.07
N ILE A 218 -23.29 16.82 -11.89
CA ILE A 218 -23.33 17.00 -13.34
C ILE A 218 -24.60 16.34 -13.91
N ALA A 219 -24.95 15.14 -13.44
CA ALA A 219 -26.17 14.45 -13.88
C ALA A 219 -27.43 15.25 -13.57
N PHE A 220 -27.51 15.84 -12.36
CA PHE A 220 -28.60 16.73 -11.98
C PHE A 220 -28.70 17.96 -12.89
N HIS A 221 -27.59 18.64 -13.16
CA HIS A 221 -27.60 19.82 -14.03
C HIS A 221 -27.92 19.51 -15.50
N ARG A 222 -27.60 18.30 -15.97
CA ARG A 222 -28.01 17.85 -17.31
C ARG A 222 -29.51 17.64 -17.44
N ASN A 223 -30.18 17.15 -16.38
CA ASN A 223 -31.62 16.96 -16.39
C ASN A 223 -32.23 16.98 -14.98
N PRO A 224 -32.55 18.17 -14.43
CA PRO A 224 -33.04 18.29 -13.06
C PRO A 224 -34.36 17.55 -12.80
N LYS A 225 -35.15 17.29 -13.86
CA LYS A 225 -36.46 16.63 -13.75
C LYS A 225 -36.37 15.11 -13.62
N LYS A 226 -35.31 14.48 -14.14
CA LYS A 226 -35.17 13.01 -14.18
C LYS A 226 -33.97 12.48 -13.42
N ALA A 227 -32.98 13.32 -13.12
CA ALA A 227 -31.73 12.86 -12.55
C ALA A 227 -31.93 12.10 -11.23
N VAL A 228 -31.26 10.96 -11.09
CA VAL A 228 -31.25 10.14 -9.88
C VAL A 228 -29.85 10.07 -9.27
N LYS A 229 -29.78 9.75 -7.98
CA LYS A 229 -28.50 9.43 -7.30
C LYS A 229 -28.10 7.98 -7.53
N LEU A 230 -26.82 7.66 -7.31
CA LEU A 230 -26.36 6.28 -7.37
C LEU A 230 -27.02 5.46 -6.26
N LYS A 231 -27.52 4.28 -6.60
CA LYS A 231 -27.98 3.30 -5.61
C LYS A 231 -26.80 2.88 -4.73
N LYS A 232 -27.07 2.67 -3.44
CA LYS A 232 -26.08 2.36 -2.42
C LYS A 232 -25.18 1.18 -2.78
N ASN A 233 -25.76 0.07 -3.27
CA ASN A 233 -25.02 -1.11 -3.67
C ASN A 233 -23.99 -0.85 -4.79
N ILE A 234 -24.39 -0.10 -5.82
CA ILE A 234 -23.51 0.28 -6.93
C ILE A 234 -22.44 1.27 -6.43
N LYS A 235 -22.89 2.29 -5.68
CA LYS A 235 -22.03 3.33 -5.10
C LYS A 235 -20.91 2.67 -4.30
N GLN A 236 -21.22 1.75 -3.39
CA GLN A 236 -20.27 1.10 -2.50
C GLN A 236 -19.17 0.33 -3.24
N HIS A 237 -19.48 -0.26 -4.41
CA HIS A 237 -18.48 -0.98 -5.21
C HIS A 237 -17.37 -0.08 -5.78
N LEU A 238 -17.65 1.21 -5.95
CA LEU A 238 -16.65 2.19 -6.40
C LEU A 238 -15.58 2.39 -5.34
N GLY A 239 -14.31 2.34 -5.74
CA GLY A 239 -13.20 2.89 -4.99
C GLY A 239 -12.70 4.18 -5.62
N ILE A 240 -11.46 4.51 -5.33
CA ILE A 240 -10.70 5.55 -6.01
C ILE A 240 -9.47 4.92 -6.67
N GLY A 241 -9.29 5.17 -7.97
CA GLY A 241 -8.18 4.61 -8.71
C GLY A 241 -6.86 5.24 -8.26
N ASN A 242 -5.78 4.50 -8.38
CA ASN A 242 -4.43 5.06 -8.28
C ASN A 242 -3.50 4.44 -9.32
N SER A 243 -2.51 5.20 -9.76
CA SER A 243 -1.39 4.67 -10.55
C SER A 243 -0.08 4.89 -9.83
N THR A 244 0.59 3.79 -9.54
CA THR A 244 1.82 3.77 -8.75
C THR A 244 2.99 3.34 -9.62
N GLY A 245 4.00 4.21 -9.72
CA GLY A 245 5.29 3.91 -10.37
C GLY A 245 6.40 3.56 -9.38
N LEU A 246 7.64 3.61 -9.87
CA LEU A 246 8.84 3.19 -9.16
C LEU A 246 9.16 3.99 -7.89
N GLY A 247 8.59 5.19 -7.70
CA GLY A 247 8.86 6.04 -6.54
C GLY A 247 8.62 5.36 -5.17
N MET A 248 7.75 4.34 -5.12
CA MET A 248 7.51 3.57 -3.90
C MET A 248 8.53 2.46 -3.61
N ALA A 249 9.29 1.98 -4.61
CA ALA A 249 10.23 0.89 -4.42
C ALA A 249 11.41 1.28 -3.49
N PRO A 250 12.10 2.42 -3.70
CA PRO A 250 13.16 2.86 -2.80
C PRO A 250 12.70 3.09 -1.37
N PHE A 251 11.44 3.47 -1.15
CA PHE A 251 10.89 3.64 0.20
C PHE A 251 11.02 2.34 1.03
N VAL A 252 10.73 1.18 0.42
CA VAL A 252 10.80 -0.12 1.11
C VAL A 252 12.24 -0.46 1.52
N ILE A 253 13.23 0.06 0.80
CA ILE A 253 14.65 -0.15 1.08
C ILE A 253 15.18 0.87 2.10
N LYS A 254 14.80 2.14 1.92
CA LYS A 254 15.27 3.27 2.73
C LYS A 254 14.69 3.30 4.14
N HIS A 255 13.53 2.69 4.38
CA HIS A 255 12.86 2.67 5.69
C HIS A 255 12.79 1.28 6.32
N PRO A 256 13.93 0.61 6.57
CA PRO A 256 13.96 -0.80 6.96
C PRO A 256 13.31 -1.06 8.33
N LYS A 257 13.42 -0.13 9.29
CA LYS A 257 12.81 -0.32 10.63
C LYS A 257 11.29 -0.24 10.52
N LEU A 258 10.78 0.67 9.70
CA LEU A 258 9.35 0.80 9.42
C LEU A 258 8.79 -0.42 8.70
N ILE A 259 9.47 -0.91 7.65
CA ILE A 259 9.07 -2.15 6.97
C ILE A 259 9.09 -3.34 7.92
N HIS A 260 10.10 -3.42 8.78
CA HIS A 260 10.12 -4.43 9.83
C HIS A 260 8.91 -4.33 10.75
N LYS A 261 8.58 -3.12 11.24
CA LYS A 261 7.43 -2.89 12.13
C LYS A 261 6.15 -3.44 11.51
N TRP A 262 5.87 -3.12 10.26
CA TRP A 262 4.65 -3.54 9.57
C TRP A 262 4.51 -5.07 9.47
N ILE A 263 5.59 -5.75 9.08
CA ILE A 263 5.58 -7.21 8.96
C ILE A 263 5.57 -7.87 10.33
N ASN A 264 6.30 -7.30 11.29
CA ASN A 264 6.34 -7.80 12.66
C ASN A 264 4.95 -7.76 13.31
N GLN A 265 4.16 -6.69 13.09
CA GLN A 265 2.77 -6.65 13.59
C GLN A 265 1.88 -7.71 12.97
N PHE A 266 2.01 -7.94 11.65
CA PHE A 266 1.29 -9.01 10.98
C PHE A 266 1.65 -10.40 11.54
N GLU A 267 2.93 -10.67 11.74
CA GLU A 267 3.38 -11.96 12.27
C GLU A 267 3.09 -12.13 13.77
N ASN A 268 3.10 -11.04 14.55
CA ASN A 268 2.66 -11.05 15.94
C ASN A 268 1.17 -11.38 16.08
N ALA A 269 0.32 -10.81 15.21
CA ALA A 269 -1.10 -11.14 15.16
C ALA A 269 -1.29 -12.64 14.89
N LEU A 270 -0.62 -13.18 13.87
CA LEU A 270 -0.67 -14.61 13.55
C LEU A 270 -0.12 -15.48 14.65
N LYS A 271 0.98 -15.09 15.30
CA LYS A 271 1.57 -15.83 16.42
C LYS A 271 0.58 -15.98 17.57
N LYS A 272 -0.13 -14.91 17.93
CA LYS A 272 -1.19 -14.94 18.95
C LYS A 272 -2.36 -15.83 18.52
N ILE A 273 -2.85 -15.68 17.28
CA ILE A 273 -3.98 -16.49 16.77
C ILE A 273 -3.62 -17.98 16.69
N LYS A 274 -2.38 -18.34 16.35
CA LYS A 274 -1.91 -19.73 16.29
C LYS A 274 -1.89 -20.44 17.65
N GLN A 275 -1.93 -19.71 18.76
CA GLN A 275 -2.01 -20.29 20.11
C GLN A 275 -3.42 -20.78 20.46
N ILE A 276 -4.44 -20.39 19.69
CA ILE A 276 -5.81 -20.83 19.88
C ILE A 276 -5.91 -22.30 19.45
N THR A 277 -6.20 -23.17 20.41
CA THR A 277 -6.15 -24.64 20.24
C THR A 277 -7.41 -25.24 19.65
N SER A 278 -8.55 -24.53 19.70
CA SER A 278 -9.83 -24.96 19.13
C SER A 278 -10.54 -23.81 18.42
N ILE A 279 -11.22 -24.12 17.31
CA ILE A 279 -11.99 -23.14 16.54
C ILE A 279 -13.48 -23.35 16.77
N GLU A 280 -14.17 -22.32 17.25
CA GLU A 280 -15.63 -22.31 17.36
C GLU A 280 -16.31 -22.48 15.99
N ASN A 281 -17.40 -23.24 15.93
CA ASN A 281 -18.11 -23.54 14.67
C ASN A 281 -18.56 -22.27 13.92
N ASN A 282 -19.14 -21.29 14.62
CA ASN A 282 -19.57 -20.02 14.03
C ASN A 282 -18.41 -19.26 13.36
N ARG A 283 -17.23 -19.24 13.97
CA ARG A 283 -16.03 -18.57 13.47
C ARG A 283 -15.46 -19.32 12.27
N PHE A 284 -15.49 -20.65 12.32
CA PHE A 284 -15.10 -21.50 11.19
C PHE A 284 -16.01 -21.31 9.97
N GLU A 285 -17.31 -21.16 10.18
CA GLU A 285 -18.27 -20.87 9.12
C GLU A 285 -18.06 -19.48 8.50
N LYS A 286 -17.82 -18.46 9.34
CA LYS A 286 -17.41 -17.12 8.86
C LYS A 286 -16.14 -17.19 8.02
N TYR A 287 -15.16 -17.98 8.41
CA TYR A 287 -13.94 -18.18 7.62
C TYR A 287 -14.21 -18.79 6.25
N LEU A 288 -15.10 -19.77 6.15
CA LEU A 288 -15.51 -20.36 4.87
C LEU A 288 -16.19 -19.32 3.96
N ILE A 289 -17.06 -18.47 4.52
CA ILE A 289 -17.71 -17.38 3.79
C ILE A 289 -16.67 -16.40 3.25
N LEU A 290 -15.71 -16.01 4.08
CA LEU A 290 -14.61 -15.13 3.70
C LEU A 290 -13.72 -15.72 2.57
N LEU A 291 -13.42 -17.01 2.63
CA LEU A 291 -12.69 -17.70 1.55
C LEU A 291 -13.48 -17.76 0.24
N LEU A 292 -14.78 -18.03 0.31
CA LEU A 292 -15.67 -18.01 -0.85
C LEU A 292 -15.74 -16.60 -1.45
N LYS A 293 -15.83 -15.57 -0.61
CA LYS A 293 -15.80 -14.17 -1.06
C LYS A 293 -14.49 -13.84 -1.78
N ALA A 294 -13.35 -14.22 -1.22
CA ALA A 294 -12.03 -14.03 -1.86
C ALA A 294 -11.92 -14.77 -3.19
N GLN A 295 -12.47 -15.99 -3.28
CA GLN A 295 -12.54 -16.73 -4.53
C GLN A 295 -13.36 -16.00 -5.59
N THR A 296 -14.56 -15.54 -5.24
CA THR A 296 -15.42 -14.79 -6.16
C THR A 296 -14.73 -13.50 -6.61
N TYR A 297 -14.12 -12.75 -5.69
CA TYR A 297 -13.32 -11.57 -6.00
C TYR A 297 -12.23 -11.87 -7.05
N LEU A 298 -11.46 -12.96 -6.91
CA LEU A 298 -10.42 -13.31 -7.88
C LEU A 298 -10.96 -13.64 -9.27
N ASN A 299 -12.21 -14.08 -9.36
CA ASN A 299 -12.90 -14.33 -10.64
C ASN A 299 -13.44 -13.04 -11.27
N GLU A 300 -13.85 -12.07 -10.45
CA GLU A 300 -14.45 -10.81 -10.89
C GLU A 300 -13.43 -9.71 -11.16
N VAL A 301 -12.24 -9.76 -10.56
CA VAL A 301 -11.20 -8.75 -10.79
C VAL A 301 -10.61 -8.90 -12.18
N LEU A 302 -10.78 -7.84 -12.96
CA LEU A 302 -10.16 -7.68 -14.26
C LEU A 302 -8.77 -7.06 -14.15
N THR A 303 -7.86 -7.57 -14.96
CA THR A 303 -6.51 -7.06 -15.19
C THR A 303 -6.17 -7.37 -16.65
N TYR A 304 -5.38 -6.51 -17.30
CA TYR A 304 -4.98 -6.73 -18.70
C TYR A 304 -3.63 -7.43 -18.81
N ASP A 305 -2.80 -7.38 -17.76
CA ASP A 305 -1.50 -8.06 -17.69
C ASP A 305 -1.65 -9.58 -17.74
N LYS A 306 -0.96 -10.22 -18.70
CA LYS A 306 -1.04 -11.67 -18.91
C LYS A 306 -0.59 -12.45 -17.66
N LEU A 307 0.50 -12.03 -17.03
CA LEU A 307 1.04 -12.72 -15.87
C LEU A 307 0.11 -12.59 -14.66
N GLN A 308 -0.45 -11.41 -14.40
CA GLN A 308 -1.42 -11.23 -13.33
C GLN A 308 -2.72 -11.99 -13.60
N LYS A 309 -3.19 -12.09 -14.85
CA LYS A 309 -4.32 -12.97 -15.22
C LYS A 309 -4.04 -14.43 -14.85
N GLU A 310 -2.86 -14.94 -15.20
CA GLU A 310 -2.45 -16.31 -14.86
C GLU A 310 -2.34 -16.51 -13.35
N LYS A 311 -1.75 -15.55 -12.62
CA LYS A 311 -1.70 -15.56 -11.15
C LYS A 311 -3.10 -15.58 -10.53
N ASN A 312 -4.03 -14.77 -11.01
CA ASN A 312 -5.41 -14.74 -10.51
C ASN A 312 -6.11 -16.08 -10.79
N LYS A 313 -6.00 -16.64 -12.00
CA LYS A 313 -6.57 -17.95 -12.36
C LYS A 313 -6.01 -19.08 -11.51
N LYS A 314 -4.69 -19.10 -11.28
CA LYS A 314 -4.03 -20.07 -10.40
C LYS A 314 -4.55 -19.94 -8.97
N SER A 315 -4.61 -18.72 -8.45
CA SER A 315 -5.09 -18.43 -7.09
C SER A 315 -6.55 -18.83 -6.91
N TYR A 316 -7.41 -18.57 -7.89
CA TYR A 316 -8.82 -18.99 -7.88
C TYR A 316 -8.95 -20.52 -7.76
N LYS A 317 -8.14 -21.28 -8.52
CA LYS A 317 -8.09 -22.75 -8.44
C LYS A 317 -7.55 -23.24 -7.11
N ASP A 318 -6.48 -22.62 -6.61
CA ASP A 318 -5.82 -23.02 -5.37
C ASP A 318 -6.67 -22.72 -4.13
N ILE A 319 -7.47 -21.65 -4.10
CA ILE A 319 -8.45 -21.41 -3.03
C ILE A 319 -9.46 -22.56 -2.93
N LYS A 320 -9.87 -23.21 -4.04
CA LYS A 320 -10.76 -24.39 -3.99
C LYS A 320 -10.17 -25.51 -3.15
N LYS A 321 -8.84 -25.69 -3.17
CA LYS A 321 -8.16 -26.71 -2.36
C LYS A 321 -8.29 -26.40 -0.87
N ILE A 322 -8.12 -25.14 -0.47
CA ILE A 322 -8.30 -24.70 0.92
C ILE A 322 -9.75 -24.88 1.35
N ILE A 323 -10.72 -24.45 0.53
CA ILE A 323 -12.14 -24.62 0.83
C ILE A 323 -12.51 -26.10 0.97
N LYS A 324 -12.03 -26.97 0.08
CA LYS A 324 -12.25 -28.43 0.16
C LYS A 324 -11.68 -29.00 1.47
N PHE A 325 -10.46 -28.61 1.83
CA PHE A 325 -9.84 -29.02 3.09
C PHE A 325 -10.66 -28.54 4.31
N CYS A 326 -11.13 -27.29 4.29
CA CYS A 326 -11.98 -26.75 5.35
C CYS A 326 -13.34 -27.47 5.45
N LYS A 327 -13.94 -27.88 4.32
CA LYS A 327 -15.15 -28.72 4.33
C LYS A 327 -14.90 -30.09 4.97
N THR A 328 -13.74 -30.70 4.71
CA THR A 328 -13.35 -31.96 5.40
C THR A 328 -13.18 -31.77 6.90
N ILE A 329 -12.63 -30.64 7.35
CA ILE A 329 -12.55 -30.28 8.77
C ILE A 329 -13.95 -30.13 9.37
N LYS A 330 -14.85 -29.40 8.68
CA LYS A 330 -16.25 -29.19 9.11
C LYS A 330 -16.98 -30.50 9.36
N ASN A 331 -16.82 -31.49 8.49
CA ASN A 331 -17.49 -32.79 8.61
C ASN A 331 -16.97 -33.67 9.76
N LYS A 332 -15.74 -33.44 10.24
CA LYS A 332 -15.16 -34.21 11.36
C LYS A 332 -15.45 -33.55 12.70
N SER A 333 -15.04 -32.29 12.83
CA SER A 333 -15.31 -31.36 13.94
C SER A 333 -14.27 -30.24 13.88
N PRO A 334 -14.66 -28.96 13.69
CA PRO A 334 -13.72 -27.83 13.75
C PRO A 334 -12.94 -27.71 15.05
N ALA A 335 -13.51 -28.16 16.18
CA ALA A 335 -12.88 -28.11 17.50
C ALA A 335 -11.62 -28.99 17.61
N SER A 336 -11.44 -29.95 16.70
CA SER A 336 -10.25 -30.82 16.63
C SER A 336 -9.07 -30.22 15.85
N PHE A 337 -9.24 -29.01 15.30
CA PHE A 337 -8.25 -28.31 14.49
C PHE A 337 -7.97 -26.93 15.04
N ASN A 338 -6.79 -26.40 14.71
CA ASN A 338 -6.41 -25.02 14.96
C ASN A 338 -6.04 -24.31 13.66
N TRP A 339 -5.86 -22.99 13.74
CA TRP A 339 -5.49 -22.18 12.57
C TRP A 339 -4.13 -22.55 11.99
N ASN A 340 -3.20 -23.04 12.81
CA ASN A 340 -1.89 -23.47 12.35
C ASN A 340 -1.98 -24.70 11.42
N ASP A 341 -2.95 -25.58 11.61
CA ASP A 341 -3.18 -26.73 10.71
C ASP A 341 -3.56 -26.24 9.30
N ILE A 342 -4.45 -25.25 9.21
CA ILE A 342 -4.88 -24.65 7.92
C ILE A 342 -3.72 -23.89 7.26
N ILE A 343 -2.97 -23.10 8.03
CA ILE A 343 -1.80 -22.36 7.53
C ILE A 343 -0.71 -23.34 7.03
N THR A 344 -0.47 -24.44 7.73
CA THR A 344 0.52 -25.45 7.34
C THR A 344 0.07 -26.19 6.08
N PHE A 345 -1.22 -26.54 5.98
CA PHE A 345 -1.78 -27.09 4.75
C PHE A 345 -1.60 -26.14 3.57
N ALA A 346 -1.90 -24.84 3.76
CA ALA A 346 -1.73 -23.84 2.72
C ALA A 346 -0.26 -23.69 2.28
N LYS A 347 0.69 -23.72 3.22
CA LYS A 347 2.13 -23.61 2.93
C LYS A 347 2.61 -24.65 1.90
N ILE A 348 2.04 -25.85 1.93
CA ILE A 348 2.47 -26.99 1.10
C ILE A 348 1.66 -27.09 -0.20
N ASN A 349 0.36 -26.76 -0.18
CA ASN A 349 -0.57 -27.19 -1.23
C ASN A 349 -1.00 -26.09 -2.22
N VAL A 350 -0.66 -24.81 -1.96
CA VAL A 350 -1.15 -23.67 -2.75
C VAL A 350 -0.08 -22.60 -2.99
N CYS A 351 -0.28 -21.78 -4.01
CA CYS A 351 0.60 -20.65 -4.34
C CYS A 351 0.66 -19.57 -3.25
N PHE A 352 1.69 -18.71 -3.31
CA PHE A 352 1.92 -17.66 -2.31
C PHE A 352 0.77 -16.67 -2.17
N ASP A 353 0.10 -16.27 -3.26
CA ASP A 353 -1.10 -15.43 -3.19
C ASP A 353 -2.17 -16.05 -2.28
N VAL A 354 -2.47 -17.34 -2.43
CA VAL A 354 -3.49 -18.02 -1.61
C VAL A 354 -3.01 -18.22 -0.18
N GLN A 355 -1.71 -18.44 0.04
CA GLN A 355 -1.15 -18.47 1.39
C GLN A 355 -1.32 -17.13 2.12
N GLU A 356 -1.16 -16.01 1.42
CA GLU A 356 -1.43 -14.68 2.01
C GLU A 356 -2.93 -14.46 2.22
N ILE A 357 -3.80 -14.82 1.27
CA ILE A 357 -5.27 -14.72 1.43
C ILE A 357 -5.74 -15.51 2.65
N VAL A 358 -5.28 -16.76 2.83
CA VAL A 358 -5.60 -17.59 4.01
C VAL A 358 -5.28 -16.84 5.30
N LYS A 359 -4.07 -16.27 5.40
CA LYS A 359 -3.64 -15.54 6.60
C LYS A 359 -4.48 -14.29 6.83
N VAL A 360 -4.72 -13.50 5.78
CA VAL A 360 -5.56 -12.29 5.86
C VAL A 360 -6.97 -12.64 6.34
N GLN A 361 -7.61 -13.67 5.78
CA GLN A 361 -8.96 -14.05 6.18
C GLN A 361 -9.03 -14.60 7.61
N ILE A 362 -7.95 -15.19 8.13
CA ILE A 362 -7.84 -15.55 9.55
C ILE A 362 -7.80 -14.28 10.42
N LEU A 363 -7.00 -13.28 10.04
CA LEU A 363 -6.90 -12.00 10.77
C LEU A 363 -8.25 -11.28 10.86
N GLU A 364 -9.08 -11.34 9.81
CA GLU A 364 -10.42 -10.75 9.80
C GLU A 364 -11.34 -11.29 10.93
N LEU A 365 -11.08 -12.49 11.45
CA LEU A 365 -11.89 -13.12 12.49
C LEU A 365 -11.52 -12.71 13.92
N TYR A 366 -10.39 -12.02 14.10
CA TYR A 366 -9.81 -11.70 15.42
C TYR A 366 -9.51 -10.20 15.55
N PRO A 367 -10.55 -9.34 15.55
CA PRO A 367 -10.37 -7.89 15.72
C PRO A 367 -9.71 -7.55 17.05
N ASN A 368 -10.07 -8.23 18.13
CA ASN A 368 -9.49 -8.05 19.46
C ASN A 368 -7.97 -8.28 19.53
N ILE A 369 -7.43 -9.15 18.66
CA ILE A 369 -5.98 -9.41 18.58
C ILE A 369 -5.31 -8.46 17.58
N THR A 370 -5.97 -8.23 16.43
CA THR A 370 -5.34 -7.59 15.27
C THR A 370 -5.42 -6.06 15.33
N ASP A 371 -6.53 -5.49 15.79
CA ASP A 371 -6.77 -4.05 15.75
C ASP A 371 -5.82 -3.25 16.65
N PRO A 372 -5.49 -3.69 17.88
CA PRO A 372 -4.49 -3.00 18.69
C PRO A 372 -3.12 -2.91 18.00
N LEU A 373 -2.75 -3.92 17.19
CA LEU A 373 -1.49 -3.93 16.45
C LEU A 373 -1.54 -2.99 15.23
N ALA A 374 -2.73 -2.73 14.68
CA ALA A 374 -2.93 -1.77 13.59
C ALA A 374 -2.74 -0.31 14.03
N GLU A 375 -2.89 -0.04 15.33
CA GLU A 375 -2.64 1.27 15.94
C GLU A 375 -1.17 1.50 16.30
N ASP A 376 -0.30 0.50 16.09
CA ASP A 376 1.13 0.56 16.39
C ASP A 376 1.95 0.16 15.14
N MET A 377 1.91 1.00 14.11
CA MET A 377 2.57 0.79 12.81
C MET A 377 3.69 1.81 12.54
N SER A 378 4.01 2.66 13.52
CA SER A 378 5.08 3.65 13.48
C SER A 378 6.32 3.17 14.26
N ILE A 379 7.49 3.61 13.83
CA ILE A 379 8.76 3.50 14.58
C ILE A 379 9.75 4.52 14.01
N SER A 380 10.62 5.10 14.85
CA SER A 380 11.74 5.93 14.37
C SER A 380 12.60 5.11 13.40
N ASP A 381 13.01 5.74 12.31
CA ASP A 381 13.83 5.12 11.28
C ASP A 381 15.33 5.43 11.44
N ASP A 382 15.71 5.99 12.60
CA ASP A 382 17.11 6.31 12.90
C ASP A 382 17.98 5.05 12.94
N LEU A 383 19.17 5.16 12.34
CA LEU A 383 20.18 4.12 12.31
C LEU A 383 21.39 4.57 13.15
N PHE A 384 21.99 3.64 13.89
CA PHE A 384 23.09 3.89 14.81
C PHE A 384 24.31 3.03 14.46
N ILE A 385 25.48 3.48 14.92
CA ILE A 385 26.74 2.75 14.86
C ILE A 385 27.13 2.41 16.28
N ASP A 386 27.44 1.15 16.54
CA ASP A 386 28.13 0.72 17.75
C ASP A 386 29.64 0.82 17.49
N SER A 387 30.24 1.89 17.98
CA SER A 387 31.65 2.24 17.75
C SER A 387 32.64 1.26 18.37
N ASP A 388 32.24 0.62 19.46
CA ASP A 388 33.14 -0.12 20.34
C ASP A 388 33.18 -1.61 19.96
N SER A 389 32.11 -2.09 19.29
CA SER A 389 32.06 -3.43 18.69
C SER A 389 33.25 -3.69 17.75
N LYS A 390 33.64 -4.96 17.63
CA LYS A 390 34.78 -5.37 16.79
C LYS A 390 34.38 -5.61 15.35
N VAL A 391 35.32 -5.45 14.42
CA VAL A 391 35.13 -5.79 13.00
C VAL A 391 34.79 -7.27 12.82
N ASP A 392 35.33 -8.17 13.66
CA ASP A 392 34.94 -9.58 13.62
C ASP A 392 33.44 -9.79 13.93
N GLU A 393 32.88 -9.07 14.90
CA GLU A 393 31.46 -9.15 15.23
C GLU A 393 30.59 -8.68 14.06
N LEU A 394 30.98 -7.58 13.39
CA LEU A 394 30.34 -7.14 12.15
C LEU A 394 30.40 -8.23 11.07
N ASN A 395 31.55 -8.89 10.89
CA ASN A 395 31.73 -9.98 9.92
C ASN A 395 30.80 -11.17 10.25
N GLN A 396 30.65 -11.51 11.54
CA GLN A 396 29.71 -12.53 12.00
C GLN A 396 28.24 -12.13 11.77
N MET A 397 27.88 -10.87 12.01
CA MET A 397 26.54 -10.34 11.71
C MET A 397 26.21 -10.44 10.22
N ILE A 398 27.18 -10.13 9.34
CA ILE A 398 27.03 -10.29 7.89
C ILE A 398 26.76 -11.76 7.54
N LYS A 399 27.59 -12.69 8.01
CA LYS A 399 27.42 -14.13 7.75
C LYS A 399 26.05 -14.64 8.20
N LYS A 400 25.57 -14.18 9.35
CA LYS A 400 24.29 -14.60 9.93
C LYS A 400 23.08 -14.02 9.20
N ASN A 401 23.07 -12.71 8.94
CA ASN A 401 21.87 -11.99 8.51
C ASN A 401 21.82 -11.72 7.00
N TYR A 402 22.97 -11.74 6.34
CA TYR A 402 23.14 -11.44 4.92
C TYR A 402 23.74 -12.61 4.12
N ASN A 403 23.60 -13.85 4.62
CA ASN A 403 24.02 -15.06 3.88
C ASN A 403 23.46 -15.09 2.44
N TRP A 404 22.22 -14.64 2.27
CA TRP A 404 21.54 -14.54 0.98
C TRP A 404 22.26 -13.61 0.00
N ALA A 405 22.95 -12.57 0.49
CA ALA A 405 23.64 -11.57 -0.32
C ALA A 405 25.11 -11.94 -0.57
N ILE A 406 25.81 -12.43 0.45
CA ILE A 406 27.24 -12.79 0.32
C ILE A 406 27.47 -13.98 -0.61
N ASN A 407 26.46 -14.83 -0.77
CA ASN A 407 26.50 -15.99 -1.68
C ASN A 407 26.21 -15.63 -3.15
N ILE A 408 25.91 -14.36 -3.47
CA ILE A 408 25.63 -13.91 -4.83
C ILE A 408 26.93 -13.53 -5.53
N ASN A 409 27.12 -14.04 -6.76
CA ASN A 409 28.24 -13.64 -7.60
C ASN A 409 27.91 -12.35 -8.37
N PHE A 410 28.26 -11.20 -7.81
CA PHE A 410 28.08 -9.88 -8.44
C PHE A 410 29.04 -9.59 -9.62
N ASN A 411 30.00 -10.47 -9.92
CA ASN A 411 30.83 -10.36 -11.12
C ASN A 411 30.07 -10.79 -12.39
N LYS A 412 28.92 -11.48 -12.24
CA LYS A 412 28.05 -11.83 -13.37
C LYS A 412 27.20 -10.62 -13.76
N LYS A 413 27.19 -10.30 -15.06
CA LYS A 413 26.39 -9.20 -15.64
C LYS A 413 24.92 -9.26 -15.22
N ASP A 414 24.31 -10.45 -15.24
CA ASP A 414 22.90 -10.59 -14.86
C ASP A 414 22.59 -10.19 -13.40
N ASN A 415 23.58 -10.21 -12.50
CA ASN A 415 23.42 -9.85 -11.09
C ASN A 415 23.66 -8.36 -10.81
N THR A 416 24.15 -7.60 -11.79
CA THR A 416 24.39 -6.16 -11.70
C THR A 416 23.76 -5.41 -12.88
N TYR A 417 22.83 -6.08 -13.57
CA TYR A 417 22.21 -5.62 -14.81
C TYR A 417 21.45 -4.30 -14.65
N LEU A 418 20.77 -4.12 -13.52
CA LEU A 418 19.98 -2.93 -13.24
C LEU A 418 20.74 -1.96 -12.32
N PHE A 419 20.43 -0.68 -12.45
CA PHE A 419 20.85 0.36 -11.52
C PHE A 419 19.72 1.35 -11.26
N TRP A 420 19.62 1.81 -10.01
CA TRP A 420 18.59 2.77 -9.61
C TRP A 420 19.16 4.18 -9.67
N TYR A 421 18.43 5.14 -10.21
CA TYR A 421 18.85 6.54 -10.25
C TYR A 421 17.66 7.46 -9.96
N VAL A 422 17.90 8.76 -9.79
CA VAL A 422 16.85 9.77 -9.65
C VAL A 422 16.88 10.65 -10.89
N SER A 423 15.74 10.84 -11.55
CA SER A 423 15.65 11.73 -12.71
C SER A 423 15.74 13.19 -12.26
N GLU A 424 16.52 14.02 -12.95
CA GLU A 424 16.63 15.46 -12.67
C GLU A 424 15.28 16.19 -12.84
N GLU A 425 14.57 15.95 -13.95
CA GLU A 425 13.34 16.68 -14.31
C GLU A 425 12.22 16.60 -13.26
N LYS A 426 12.06 15.44 -12.60
CA LYS A 426 10.91 15.17 -11.72
C LYS A 426 11.31 14.69 -10.32
N LEU A 427 12.61 14.55 -10.05
CA LEU A 427 13.15 14.03 -8.80
C LEU A 427 12.51 12.68 -8.38
N GLU A 428 12.17 11.85 -9.37
CA GLU A 428 11.57 10.54 -9.15
C GLU A 428 12.58 9.40 -9.36
N PRO A 429 12.50 8.34 -8.55
CA PRO A 429 13.28 7.14 -8.79
C PRO A 429 12.99 6.48 -10.14
N ARG A 430 14.07 6.13 -10.83
CA ARG A 430 14.10 5.41 -12.09
C ARG A 430 14.98 4.17 -11.96
N LEU A 431 14.84 3.29 -12.93
CA LEU A 431 15.56 2.04 -13.04
C LEU A 431 16.07 1.92 -14.47
N GLY A 432 17.40 1.89 -14.61
CA GLY A 432 18.09 1.77 -15.88
C GLY A 432 18.84 0.46 -16.03
N GLU A 433 19.29 0.17 -17.24
CA GLU A 433 20.01 -1.05 -17.60
C GLU A 433 21.51 -0.77 -17.78
N ARG A 434 22.35 -1.22 -16.86
CA ARG A 434 23.78 -0.84 -16.71
C ARG A 434 24.59 -1.02 -17.98
N TYR A 435 24.27 -2.04 -18.77
CA TYR A 435 25.03 -2.44 -19.95
C TYR A 435 24.44 -1.94 -21.27
N ASN A 436 23.24 -1.35 -21.24
CA ASN A 436 22.50 -0.93 -22.43
C ASN A 436 22.18 0.57 -22.41
N GLU A 437 22.24 1.22 -21.25
CA GLU A 437 21.88 2.61 -21.05
C GLU A 437 23.03 3.37 -20.36
N PRO A 438 23.27 4.64 -20.72
CA PRO A 438 24.19 5.49 -19.97
C PRO A 438 23.62 5.81 -18.58
N GLY A 439 24.46 6.35 -17.69
CA GLY A 439 24.02 6.87 -16.39
C GLY A 439 24.22 5.94 -15.20
N ALA A 440 24.87 4.77 -15.38
CA ALA A 440 25.25 3.89 -14.28
C ALA A 440 26.14 4.59 -13.22
N SER A 441 26.84 5.67 -13.59
CA SER A 441 27.60 6.53 -12.68
C SER A 441 26.71 7.33 -11.70
N LEU A 442 25.42 7.51 -12.01
CA LEU A 442 24.43 8.19 -11.18
C LEU A 442 23.66 7.24 -10.24
N GLU A 443 24.16 6.00 -10.11
CA GLU A 443 23.52 4.97 -9.30
C GLU A 443 23.35 5.39 -7.84
N GLN A 444 22.13 5.23 -7.34
CA GLN A 444 21.78 5.42 -5.95
C GLN A 444 22.18 4.17 -5.16
N PRO A 445 22.60 4.33 -3.88
CA PRO A 445 23.02 3.23 -3.02
C PRO A 445 21.83 2.41 -2.48
N LEU A 446 21.06 1.81 -3.39
CA LEU A 446 19.90 0.97 -3.08
C LEU A 446 20.23 -0.52 -3.14
N GLY A 447 21.30 -0.90 -3.81
CA GLY A 447 21.78 -2.28 -3.95
C GLY A 447 22.41 -2.83 -2.66
N ILE A 448 21.65 -2.88 -1.55
CA ILE A 448 22.14 -3.27 -0.22
C ILE A 448 22.87 -4.62 -0.26
N GLY A 449 22.32 -5.62 -0.95
CA GLY A 449 22.96 -6.93 -1.06
C GLY A 449 24.36 -6.87 -1.69
N LYS A 450 24.55 -6.03 -2.73
CA LYS A 450 25.87 -5.82 -3.34
C LYS A 450 26.81 -5.10 -2.38
N MET A 451 26.34 -4.02 -1.76
CA MET A 451 27.16 -3.24 -0.81
C MET A 451 27.64 -4.10 0.38
N VAL A 452 26.79 -4.98 0.90
CA VAL A 452 27.17 -5.93 1.95
C VAL A 452 28.15 -6.97 1.44
N ASN A 453 27.96 -7.50 0.22
CA ASN A 453 28.90 -8.44 -0.41
C ASN A 453 30.29 -7.82 -0.60
N ASP A 454 30.34 -6.58 -1.06
CA ASP A 454 31.58 -5.84 -1.27
C ASP A 454 32.31 -5.60 0.06
N LEU A 455 31.62 -5.13 1.10
CA LEU A 455 32.17 -4.99 2.45
C LEU A 455 32.67 -6.33 3.01
N TYR A 456 31.88 -7.40 2.83
CA TYR A 456 32.25 -8.73 3.31
C TYR A 456 33.54 -9.23 2.65
N LYS A 457 33.66 -9.12 1.33
CA LYS A 457 34.88 -9.50 0.60
C LYS A 457 36.06 -8.63 1.02
N PHE A 458 35.83 -7.34 1.20
CA PHE A 458 36.85 -6.40 1.65
C PHE A 458 37.41 -6.82 3.01
N ILE A 459 36.56 -6.98 4.04
CA ILE A 459 36.99 -7.41 5.38
C ILE A 459 37.76 -8.75 5.33
N ASN A 460 37.31 -9.73 4.54
CA ASN A 460 37.95 -11.05 4.51
C ASN A 460 39.23 -11.11 3.66
N ASN A 461 39.51 -10.10 2.84
CA ASN A 461 40.75 -9.99 2.07
C ASN A 461 41.85 -9.18 2.79
N LEU A 462 41.51 -8.56 3.92
CA LEU A 462 42.41 -7.76 4.73
C LEU A 462 43.19 -8.61 5.74
N ASP A 463 44.21 -8.00 6.36
CA ASP A 463 44.96 -8.64 7.45
C ASP A 463 44.01 -9.01 8.60
N LYS A 464 44.24 -10.17 9.23
CA LYS A 464 43.52 -10.62 10.43
C LYS A 464 43.58 -9.60 11.57
N GLN A 465 44.62 -8.77 11.63
CA GLN A 465 44.69 -7.67 12.60
C GLN A 465 43.53 -6.66 12.45
N ILE A 466 42.96 -6.50 11.26
CA ILE A 466 41.80 -5.62 11.06
C ILE A 466 40.55 -6.16 11.77
N LEU A 467 40.45 -7.48 11.96
CA LEU A 467 39.31 -8.08 12.68
C LEU A 467 39.27 -7.70 14.17
N SER A 468 40.41 -7.36 14.78
CA SER A 468 40.49 -6.93 16.17
C SER A 468 40.33 -5.42 16.38
N LEU A 469 40.27 -4.64 15.30
CA LEU A 469 39.93 -3.22 15.37
C LEU A 469 38.49 -3.03 15.85
N THR A 470 38.26 -1.94 16.58
CA THR A 470 36.92 -1.40 16.81
C THR A 470 36.32 -0.87 15.52
N ILE A 471 35.00 -0.78 15.47
CA ILE A 471 34.31 -0.16 14.33
C ILE A 471 34.67 1.32 14.19
N ALA A 472 34.97 2.04 15.28
CA ALA A 472 35.50 3.39 15.21
C ALA A 472 36.82 3.47 14.43
N GLU A 473 37.82 2.66 14.81
CA GLU A 473 39.12 2.60 14.15
C GLU A 473 38.98 2.19 12.68
N PHE A 474 38.16 1.16 12.40
CA PHE A 474 37.90 0.71 11.04
C PHE A 474 37.27 1.80 10.16
N LEU A 475 36.31 2.58 10.69
CA LEU A 475 35.65 3.64 9.92
C LEU A 475 36.47 4.93 9.80
N LEU A 476 37.52 5.12 10.61
CA LEU A 476 38.53 6.16 10.37
C LEU A 476 39.41 5.80 9.16
N LEU A 477 39.74 4.51 9.00
CA LEU A 477 40.52 4.02 7.87
C LEU A 477 39.68 3.89 6.59
N TYR A 478 38.41 3.49 6.71
CA TYR A 478 37.51 3.18 5.58
C TYR A 478 36.14 3.86 5.73
N PRO A 479 36.07 5.20 5.68
CA PRO A 479 34.84 5.97 5.92
C PRO A 479 33.72 5.68 4.91
N GLU A 480 34.04 5.19 3.71
CA GLU A 480 33.07 4.83 2.66
C GLU A 480 32.08 3.75 3.11
N TYR A 481 32.46 2.88 4.06
CA TYR A 481 31.60 1.82 4.59
C TYR A 481 30.68 2.28 5.73
N ARG A 482 30.80 3.52 6.21
CA ARG A 482 30.01 4.04 7.35
C ARG A 482 28.51 3.81 7.18
N GLY A 483 27.98 4.07 5.98
CA GLY A 483 26.56 3.93 5.69
C GLY A 483 26.06 2.49 5.83
N ILE A 484 26.81 1.52 5.30
CA ILE A 484 26.40 0.11 5.31
C ILE A 484 26.67 -0.56 6.66
N VAL A 485 27.77 -0.21 7.34
CA VAL A 485 28.05 -0.69 8.71
C VAL A 485 26.94 -0.27 9.66
N ARG A 486 26.55 1.01 9.62
CA ARG A 486 25.43 1.56 10.39
C ARG A 486 24.13 0.78 10.16
N ARG A 487 23.84 0.44 8.89
CA ARG A 487 22.66 -0.34 8.52
C ARG A 487 22.74 -1.77 9.05
N ILE A 488 23.87 -2.47 8.88
CA ILE A 488 24.05 -3.86 9.32
C ILE A 488 23.89 -3.97 10.83
N GLN A 489 24.59 -3.12 11.60
CA GLN A 489 24.52 -3.11 13.07
C GLN A 489 23.10 -2.81 13.56
N THR A 490 22.48 -1.75 13.04
CA THR A 490 21.11 -1.40 13.43
C THR A 490 20.14 -2.53 13.16
N LEU A 491 20.20 -3.14 11.97
CA LEU A 491 19.22 -4.13 11.53
C LEU A 491 19.49 -5.55 12.03
N ALA A 492 20.54 -5.77 12.81
CA ALA A 492 20.82 -7.07 13.43
C ALA A 492 19.63 -7.61 14.24
N ASN A 493 18.82 -6.71 14.82
CA ASN A 493 17.62 -7.03 15.60
C ASN A 493 16.30 -6.90 14.82
N PHE A 494 16.34 -6.48 13.55
CA PHE A 494 15.16 -6.23 12.72
C PHE A 494 15.00 -7.30 11.63
N LYS A 495 14.45 -8.47 12.02
CA LYS A 495 14.35 -9.69 11.18
C LYS A 495 13.70 -9.53 9.81
N TYR A 496 12.95 -8.45 9.61
CA TYR A 496 12.16 -8.16 8.41
C TYR A 496 12.55 -6.82 7.77
N GLY A 497 13.68 -6.22 8.18
CA GLY A 497 14.10 -4.90 7.69
C GLY A 497 14.80 -4.93 6.34
N GLU A 498 15.17 -6.11 5.84
CA GLU A 498 15.87 -6.27 4.57
C GLU A 498 15.04 -7.02 3.54
N ILE A 499 15.05 -6.52 2.30
CA ILE A 499 14.62 -7.30 1.14
C ILE A 499 15.71 -8.33 0.86
N ARG A 500 15.36 -9.62 0.91
CA ARG A 500 16.30 -10.74 0.81
C ARG A 500 16.38 -11.29 -0.62
N ASP A 501 16.57 -10.38 -1.57
CA ASP A 501 16.75 -10.67 -3.00
C ASP A 501 17.69 -9.64 -3.62
N ASN A 502 18.35 -10.01 -4.72
CA ASN A 502 19.18 -9.08 -5.47
C ASN A 502 18.34 -8.14 -6.33
N ILE A 503 18.10 -6.92 -5.85
CA ILE A 503 17.31 -5.91 -6.56
C ILE A 503 18.01 -5.31 -7.80
N LEU A 504 19.26 -5.68 -8.07
CA LEU A 504 20.02 -5.27 -9.25
C LEU A 504 20.00 -6.33 -10.35
N ALA A 505 19.41 -7.50 -10.09
CA ALA A 505 19.40 -8.59 -11.05
C ALA A 505 18.44 -8.34 -12.23
N LYS A 506 18.77 -8.85 -13.41
CA LYS A 506 17.98 -8.72 -14.64
C LYS A 506 16.52 -9.19 -14.49
N THR A 507 16.28 -10.17 -13.63
CA THR A 507 14.95 -10.79 -13.42
C THR A 507 14.08 -10.07 -12.41
N VAL A 508 14.59 -9.00 -11.76
CA VAL A 508 13.87 -8.27 -10.73
C VAL A 508 12.63 -7.63 -11.30
N ARG A 509 11.54 -7.74 -10.54
CA ARG A 509 10.27 -7.08 -10.85
C ARG A 509 9.94 -6.07 -9.75
N PRO A 510 10.24 -4.78 -9.94
CA PRO A 510 9.99 -3.74 -8.93
C PRO A 510 8.55 -3.68 -8.44
N ILE A 511 7.59 -4.05 -9.29
CA ILE A 511 6.17 -4.16 -8.95
C ILE A 511 5.89 -5.00 -7.70
N ASN A 512 6.75 -5.97 -7.38
CA ASN A 512 6.61 -6.76 -6.16
C ASN A 512 6.76 -5.90 -4.89
N MET A 513 7.70 -4.95 -4.88
CA MET A 513 7.86 -3.97 -3.80
C MET A 513 6.68 -3.00 -3.75
N LEU A 514 6.21 -2.57 -4.93
CA LEU A 514 5.04 -1.68 -5.04
C LEU A 514 3.82 -2.35 -4.42
N ARG A 515 3.49 -3.57 -4.86
CA ARG A 515 2.36 -4.34 -4.36
C ARG A 515 2.45 -4.62 -2.86
N PHE A 516 3.64 -4.94 -2.36
CA PHE A 516 3.87 -5.08 -0.93
C PHE A 516 3.45 -3.83 -0.14
N LYS A 517 3.98 -2.66 -0.50
CA LYS A 517 3.66 -1.39 0.18
C LYS A 517 2.18 -1.03 0.01
N LEU A 518 1.65 -1.17 -1.20
CA LEU A 518 0.25 -0.90 -1.52
C LEU A 518 -0.73 -1.79 -0.73
N SER A 519 -0.34 -3.03 -0.42
CA SER A 519 -1.16 -3.91 0.43
C SER A 519 -1.32 -3.35 1.85
N PHE A 520 -0.27 -2.76 2.44
CA PHE A 520 -0.36 -2.07 3.73
C PHE A 520 -1.14 -0.76 3.64
N PHE A 521 -1.14 -0.09 2.49
CA PHE A 521 -2.01 1.08 2.30
C PHE A 521 -3.48 0.65 2.21
N GLY A 522 -3.74 -0.58 1.74
CA GLY A 522 -5.07 -1.14 1.57
C GLY A 522 -5.57 -1.14 0.13
N ALA A 523 -4.64 -1.03 -0.83
CA ALA A 523 -4.96 -1.08 -2.25
C ALA A 523 -5.28 -2.51 -2.70
N SER A 524 -6.22 -2.63 -3.62
CA SER A 524 -6.60 -3.90 -4.27
C SER A 524 -6.74 -3.70 -5.77
N ARG A 525 -7.28 -4.71 -6.47
CA ARG A 525 -7.51 -4.70 -7.93
C ARG A 525 -6.25 -4.36 -8.75
N TYR A 526 -5.17 -5.08 -8.48
CA TYR A 526 -3.87 -4.90 -9.14
C TYR A 526 -3.95 -5.20 -10.64
N ASP A 527 -3.70 -4.18 -11.46
CA ASP A 527 -3.62 -4.23 -12.92
C ASP A 527 -2.25 -3.68 -13.36
N PRO A 528 -1.20 -4.52 -13.36
CA PRO A 528 0.11 -4.15 -13.88
C PRO A 528 0.01 -3.63 -15.31
N LYS A 529 0.80 -2.60 -15.63
CA LYS A 529 0.93 -2.10 -17.01
C LYS A 529 2.33 -2.28 -17.58
N SER A 530 3.28 -2.55 -16.70
CA SER A 530 4.62 -3.05 -16.98
C SER A 530 5.14 -3.73 -15.72
N ASP A 531 6.40 -4.14 -15.72
CA ASP A 531 7.15 -4.53 -14.52
C ASP A 531 7.50 -3.35 -13.59
N ARG A 532 7.39 -2.11 -14.06
CA ARG A 532 7.78 -0.88 -13.34
C ARG A 532 6.61 -0.07 -12.75
N TRP A 533 5.37 -0.30 -13.17
CA TRP A 533 4.20 0.41 -12.62
C TRP A 533 2.89 -0.38 -12.69
N VAL A 534 1.96 -0.03 -11.79
CA VAL A 534 0.71 -0.76 -11.55
C VAL A 534 -0.46 0.19 -11.31
N ARG A 535 -1.65 -0.18 -11.82
CA ARG A 535 -2.91 0.44 -11.45
C ARG A 535 -3.56 -0.34 -10.31
N VAL A 536 -4.11 0.38 -9.34
CA VAL A 536 -4.82 -0.20 -8.19
C VAL A 536 -6.06 0.62 -7.86
N SER A 537 -6.86 0.13 -6.92
CA SER A 537 -7.98 0.88 -6.34
C SER A 537 -7.90 0.89 -4.83
N PHE A 538 -8.13 2.05 -4.22
CA PHE A 538 -8.30 2.21 -2.78
C PHE A 538 -9.79 2.26 -2.44
N PHE A 539 -10.14 1.73 -1.26
CA PHE A 539 -11.51 1.69 -0.75
C PHE A 539 -12.59 1.03 -1.63
N PRO A 540 -12.31 0.09 -2.57
CA PRO A 540 -13.40 -0.58 -3.27
C PRO A 540 -14.22 -1.41 -2.27
N GLY A 541 -15.53 -1.20 -2.25
CA GLY A 541 -16.45 -1.85 -1.32
C GLY A 541 -16.55 -1.18 0.05
N ALA A 542 -15.68 -0.22 0.40
CA ALA A 542 -15.75 0.45 1.70
C ALA A 542 -17.05 1.26 1.82
N PRO A 543 -17.70 1.32 2.99
CA PRO A 543 -18.85 2.19 3.16
C PRO A 543 -18.48 3.66 2.90
N PHE A 544 -19.38 4.40 2.25
CA PHE A 544 -19.30 5.87 2.19
C PHE A 544 -19.69 6.45 3.54
N TYR A 545 -19.35 7.71 3.80
CA TYR A 545 -19.44 8.31 5.13
C TYR A 545 -20.84 8.16 5.75
N ASN A 546 -21.90 8.45 4.99
CA ASN A 546 -23.28 8.33 5.45
C ASN A 546 -23.71 6.89 5.78
N ASP A 547 -22.98 5.89 5.31
CA ASP A 547 -23.22 4.47 5.53
C ASP A 547 -22.17 3.83 6.46
N LEU A 548 -21.20 4.60 6.96
CA LEU A 548 -20.08 4.14 7.76
C LEU A 548 -20.50 4.01 9.24
N ASN A 549 -20.52 2.78 9.76
CA ASN A 549 -20.89 2.46 11.14
C ASN A 549 -20.18 1.17 11.61
N GLN A 550 -20.38 0.78 12.88
CA GLN A 550 -19.76 -0.40 13.48
C GLN A 550 -19.99 -1.70 12.69
N ASN A 551 -21.14 -1.85 12.01
CA ASN A 551 -21.43 -3.06 11.24
C ASN A 551 -20.77 -3.00 9.86
N SER A 552 -20.89 -1.86 9.16
CA SER A 552 -20.44 -1.74 7.77
C SER A 552 -18.91 -1.59 7.61
N VAL A 553 -18.21 -1.11 8.65
CA VAL A 553 -16.77 -0.83 8.57
C VAL A 553 -15.92 -2.09 8.37
N GLU A 554 -16.45 -3.26 8.73
CA GLU A 554 -15.72 -4.52 8.70
C GLU A 554 -15.87 -5.30 7.39
N GLU A 555 -16.98 -5.14 6.69
CA GLU A 555 -17.45 -6.12 5.69
C GLU A 555 -16.83 -5.98 4.29
N TRP A 556 -15.93 -5.02 4.08
CA TRP A 556 -15.54 -4.62 2.72
C TRP A 556 -14.28 -5.25 2.13
N GLY A 557 -13.56 -6.09 2.86
CA GLY A 557 -12.45 -6.87 2.29
C GLY A 557 -12.93 -7.75 1.13
N PHE A 558 -12.13 -7.84 0.05
CA PHE A 558 -12.44 -8.66 -1.14
C PHE A 558 -13.83 -8.39 -1.73
N ALA A 559 -14.20 -7.11 -1.90
CA ALA A 559 -15.48 -6.69 -2.45
C ALA A 559 -15.81 -7.34 -3.81
N THR A 560 -17.03 -7.87 -3.93
CA THR A 560 -17.58 -8.50 -5.14
C THR A 560 -18.82 -7.74 -5.61
N MET A 561 -19.24 -7.94 -6.85
CA MET A 561 -20.44 -7.33 -7.43
C MET A 561 -21.71 -7.62 -6.64
N ASN A 562 -21.73 -8.74 -5.89
CA ASN A 562 -22.86 -9.16 -5.06
C ASN A 562 -22.63 -8.97 -3.56
N SER A 563 -21.56 -8.28 -3.16
CA SER A 563 -21.22 -8.10 -1.74
C SER A 563 -22.18 -7.19 -0.98
N TYR A 564 -22.92 -6.35 -1.68
CA TYR A 564 -23.76 -5.31 -1.09
C TYR A 564 -25.09 -5.33 -1.84
N HIS A 565 -26.06 -6.08 -1.33
CA HIS A 565 -27.44 -6.08 -1.81
C HIS A 565 -28.38 -5.82 -0.65
#